data_AF-A0A418TBY3-F1
#
_entry.id   AF-A0A418TBY3-F1
#
_cell.length_a   1.000
_cell.length_b   1.000
_cell.length_c   1.000
_cell.angle_alpha   90.00
_cell.angle_beta   90.00
_cell.angle_gamma   90.00
#
_symmetry.space_group_name_H-M   'P 1'
#
loop_
_entity.id
_entity.type
_entity.pdbx_description
1 polymer ?
#
loop_
_entity_poly.entity_id
_entity_poly.type
_entity_poly.pdbx_seq_one_letter_code
_entity_poly.pdbx_strand_id
1 'polypeptide(L)' 'MHNYDDLIEALKRESELSTCSEAQKASNSHMINLYENLKKKRSSDTPTYDNGNLAMEIMAHRLADPNYTFSVRSLMNEK' A
#
# COMPACT_ATOMS: atom_id res chain seq x y z
N MET A 1 6.95 -2.98 -16.70
CA MET A 1 6.87 -1.97 -15.61
C MET A 1 5.66 -1.09 -15.90
N HIS A 2 4.68 -0.99 -14.99
CA HIS A 2 3.60 -0.01 -15.12
C HIS A 2 4.17 1.37 -14.79
N ASN A 3 4.12 2.30 -15.75
CA ASN A 3 4.62 3.65 -15.55
C ASN A 3 3.59 4.47 -14.78
N TYR A 4 3.85 4.71 -13.50
CA TYR A 4 2.94 5.47 -12.64
C TYR A 4 2.73 6.91 -13.14
N ASP A 5 3.70 7.46 -13.89
CA ASP A 5 3.57 8.81 -14.45
C ASP A 5 2.49 8.89 -15.52
N ASP A 6 2.41 7.89 -16.39
CA ASP A 6 1.37 7.81 -17.42
C ASP A 6 -0.03 7.65 -16.78
N LEU A 7 -0.12 6.91 -15.66
CA LEU A 7 -1.36 6.72 -14.91
C LEU A 7 -1.81 7.99 -14.18
N ILE A 8 -0.86 8.70 -13.55
CA ILE A 8 -1.15 9.98 -12.90
C ILE A 8 -1.59 11.02 -13.93
N GLU A 9 -0.94 11.05 -15.10
CA GLU A 9 -1.29 11.98 -16.17
C GLU A 9 -2.68 11.67 -16.76
N ALA A 10 -3.01 10.39 -16.96
CA ALA A 10 -4.34 9.98 -17.41
C ALA A 10 -5.45 10.42 -16.44
N LEU A 11 -5.25 10.24 -15.12
CA LEU A 11 -6.21 10.65 -14.08
C LEU A 11 -6.37 12.17 -13.99
N LYS A 12 -5.30 12.93 -14.23
CA LYS A 12 -5.36 14.40 -14.29
C LYS A 12 -6.17 14.86 -15.49
N ARG A 13 -5.89 14.31 -16.68
CA ARG A 13 -6.65 14.62 -17.91
C ARG A 13 -8.13 14.24 -17.78
N GLU A 14 -8.44 13.09 -17.17
CA GLU A 14 -9.82 12.67 -16.93
C GLU A 14 -10.57 13.65 -16.00
N SER A 15 -9.88 14.22 -15.00
CA SER A 15 -10.45 15.20 -14.07
C SER A 15 -10.75 16.55 -14.72
N GLU A 16 -10.09 16.86 -15.85
CA GLU A 16 -10.31 18.07 -16.65
C GLU A 16 -11.48 17.95 -17.64
N LEU A 17 -12.02 16.74 -17.83
CA LEU A 17 -13.18 16.52 -18.71
C LEU A 17 -14.43 17.18 -18.14
N SER A 18 -15.22 17.83 -19.00
CA SER A 18 -16.50 18.45 -18.63
C SER A 18 -17.55 17.47 -18.13
N THR A 19 -17.37 16.17 -18.43
CA THR A 19 -18.25 15.07 -18.02
C THR A 19 -17.86 14.48 -16.66
N CYS A 20 -16.73 14.89 -16.08
CA CYS A 20 -16.23 14.32 -14.84
C CYS A 20 -16.99 14.87 -13.64
N SER A 21 -17.68 13.99 -12.91
CA SER A 21 -18.43 14.36 -11.70
C SER A 21 -17.50 14.73 -10.54
N GLU A 22 -18.01 15.50 -9.58
CA GLU A 22 -17.25 15.86 -8.37
C GLU A 22 -16.80 14.63 -7.56
N ALA A 23 -17.62 13.57 -7.52
CA ALA A 23 -17.26 12.31 -6.87
C ALA A 23 -16.09 11.61 -7.60
N GLN A 24 -16.08 11.66 -8.93
CA GLN A 24 -15.03 11.07 -9.75
C GLN A 24 -13.72 11.87 -9.65
N LYS A 25 -13.79 13.21 -9.59
CA LYS A 25 -12.62 14.06 -9.30
C LYS A 25 -12.02 13.75 -7.93
N ALA A 26 -12.85 13.56 -6.91
CA ALA A 26 -12.39 13.17 -5.58
C ALA A 26 -11.72 11.79 -5.58
N SER A 27 -12.31 10.82 -6.28
CA SER A 27 -11.73 9.48 -6.48
C SER A 27 -10.38 9.54 -7.22
N ASN A 28 -10.30 10.34 -8.29
CA ASN A 28 -9.08 10.53 -9.06
C ASN A 28 -7.97 11.17 -8.24
N SER A 29 -8.30 12.18 -7.42
CA SER A 29 -7.38 12.81 -6.48
C SER A 29 -6.83 11.80 -5.45
N HIS A 30 -7.70 10.94 -4.91
CA HIS A 30 -7.27 9.86 -4.00
C HIS A 30 -6.30 8.88 -4.69
N MET A 31 -6.60 8.47 -5.92
CA MET A 31 -5.77 7.56 -6.70
C MET A 31 -4.42 8.17 -7.09
N ILE A 32 -4.38 9.45 -7.45
CA ILE A 32 -3.14 10.18 -7.73
C ILE A 32 -2.24 10.17 -6.48
N ASN A 33 -2.78 10.49 -5.30
CA ASN A 33 -2.02 10.45 -4.05
C ASN A 33 -1.44 9.06 -3.75
N LEU A 34 -2.22 7.99 -4.01
CA LEU A 34 -1.76 6.61 -3.88
C LEU A 34 -0.58 6.30 -4.81
N TYR A 35 -0.69 6.66 -6.10
CA TYR A 35 0.38 6.43 -7.06
C TYR A 35 1.62 7.26 -6.77
N GLU A 36 1.48 8.51 -6.32
CA GLU A 36 2.62 9.33 -5.89
C GLU A 36 3.33 8.73 -4.68
N ASN A 37 2.59 8.18 -3.71
CA ASN A 37 3.17 7.50 -2.55
C ASN A 37 3.89 6.20 -2.93
N LEU A 38 3.33 5.41 -3.86
CA LEU A 38 3.98 4.21 -4.37
C LEU A 38 5.23 4.55 -5.19
N LYS A 39 5.19 5.63 -5.97
CA LYS A 39 6.36 6.15 -6.70
C LYS A 39 7.46 6.55 -5.71
N LYS A 40 7.13 7.33 -4.68
CA LYS A 40 8.08 7.76 -3.62
C LYS A 40 8.69 6.59 -2.85
N LYS A 41 7.92 5.55 -2.51
CA LYS A 41 8.43 4.32 -1.89
C LYS A 41 9.42 3.55 -2.78
N ARG A 42 9.31 3.69 -4.11
CA ARG A 42 10.26 3.08 -5.05
C ARG A 42 11.50 3.92 -5.30
N SER A 43 11.43 5.24 -5.17
CA SER A 43 12.59 6.13 -5.33
C SER A 43 13.39 6.35 -4.04
N SER A 44 12.84 5.95 -2.88
CA SER A 44 13.60 5.86 -1.63
C SER A 44 14.34 4.52 -1.55
N ASP A 45 15.50 4.44 -2.18
CA ASP A 45 16.55 3.52 -1.72
C ASP A 45 17.08 4.04 -0.37
N THR A 46 16.76 3.36 0.73
CA THR A 46 17.51 3.34 2.01
C THR A 46 16.82 2.42 3.03
N PRO A 47 17.58 1.71 3.90
CA PRO A 47 18.70 0.82 3.63
C PRO A 47 18.19 -0.61 3.29
N THR A 48 19.10 -1.50 2.92
CA THR A 48 18.92 -2.95 3.07
C THR A 48 18.56 -3.28 4.52
N TYR A 49 17.26 -3.30 4.83
CA TYR A 49 16.79 -4.14 5.91
C TYR A 49 16.78 -5.55 5.36
N ASP A 50 17.69 -6.36 5.88
CA ASP A 50 17.77 -7.78 5.60
C ASP A 50 16.35 -8.36 5.71
N ASN A 51 15.79 -8.81 4.59
CA ASN A 51 14.45 -9.42 4.53
C ASN A 51 14.35 -10.66 5.45
N GLY A 52 15.45 -11.11 6.05
CA GLY A 52 15.48 -12.09 7.12
C GLY A 52 14.89 -11.64 8.46
N ASN A 53 14.67 -10.32 8.68
CA ASN A 53 14.33 -9.81 10.02
C ASN A 53 12.87 -9.31 10.18
N LEU A 54 12.10 -9.17 9.09
CA LEU A 54 10.69 -8.75 9.20
C LEU A 54 9.84 -9.79 9.95
N ALA A 55 10.08 -11.08 9.69
CA ALA A 55 9.41 -12.16 10.41
C ALA A 55 9.78 -12.16 11.90
N MET A 56 11.05 -11.90 12.23
CA MET A 56 11.55 -11.79 13.61
C MET A 56 10.95 -10.58 14.33
N GLU A 57 10.83 -9.44 13.66
CA GLU A 57 10.22 -8.22 14.21
C GLU A 57 8.73 -8.42 14.47
N ILE A 58 8.00 -9.01 13.51
CA ILE A 58 6.60 -9.39 13.69
C ILE A 58 6.44 -10.37 14.86
N MET A 59 7.32 -11.36 14.99
CA MET A 59 7.31 -12.30 16.12
C MET A 59 7.66 -11.61 17.44
N ALA A 60 8.60 -10.67 17.46
CA ALA A 60 8.95 -9.91 18.66
C ALA A 60 7.78 -9.06 19.16
N HIS A 61 7.08 -8.35 18.26
CA HIS A 61 5.88 -7.59 18.60
C HIS A 61 4.75 -8.48 19.11
N ARG A 62 4.59 -9.66 18.51
CA ARG A 62 3.58 -10.64 18.91
C ARG A 62 3.88 -11.25 20.28
N LEU A 63 5.14 -11.57 20.58
CA LEU A 63 5.53 -12.08 21.90
C LEU A 63 5.47 -11.00 23.00
N ALA A 64 5.61 -9.73 22.64
CA ALA A 64 5.49 -8.61 23.57
C ALA A 64 4.02 -8.25 23.90
N ASP A 65 3.04 -8.75 23.15
CA ASP A 65 1.62 -8.52 23.39
C ASP A 65 1.07 -9.57 24.37
N PRO A 66 0.67 -9.19 25.60
CA PRO A 66 0.13 -10.11 26.61
C PRO A 66 -1.20 -10.75 26.21
N ASN A 67 -1.88 -10.23 25.18
CA ASN A 67 -3.12 -10.79 24.64
C ASN A 67 -2.88 -11.66 23.40
N TYR A 68 -1.64 -11.81 22.93
CA TYR A 68 -1.34 -12.58 21.74
C TYR A 68 -1.38 -14.09 22.01
N THR A 69 -2.49 -14.72 21.62
CA THR A 69 -2.67 -16.17 21.69
C THR A 69 -2.43 -16.80 20.31
N PHE A 70 -1.18 -17.08 19.95
CA PHE A 70 -0.91 -17.88 18.75
C PHE A 70 -1.41 -19.32 18.98
N SER A 71 -2.34 -19.77 18.15
CA SER A 71 -2.78 -21.15 18.11
C SER A 71 -2.56 -21.71 16.72
N VAL A 72 -1.86 -22.85 16.63
CA VAL A 72 -1.66 -23.60 15.38
C VAL A 72 -3.00 -23.96 14.71
N ARG A 73 -4.09 -24.06 15.50
CA ARG A 73 -5.45 -24.27 14.97
C ARG A 73 -5.95 -23.09 14.13
N SER A 74 -5.52 -21.87 14.39
CA SER A 74 -5.96 -20.67 13.63
C SER A 74 -5.42 -20.63 12.20
N LEU A 75 -4.33 -21.35 11.91
CA LEU A 75 -3.80 -21.52 10.55
C LEU A 75 -4.55 -22.59 9.74
N MET A 76 -5.30 -23.46 10.43
CA MET A 76 -6.03 -24.60 9.86
C MET A 76 -7.51 -24.28 9.58
N ASN A 77 -7.94 -23.01 9.68
CA ASN A 77 -9.30 -22.62 9.33
C ASN A 77 -9.48 -22.52 7.80
N GLU A 78 -9.53 -23.68 7.14
CA GLU A 78 -10.45 -23.87 6.04
C GLU A 78 -11.85 -24.14 6.62
N LYS A 79 -12.75 -23.16 6.40
CA LYS A 79 -14.22 -23.15 6.63
C LYS A 79 -14.73 -22.74 8.02
#